data_AF-A0A956IBJ8-F1
#
_entry.id   AF-A0A956IBJ8-F1
#
_cell.length_a   1.000
_cell.length_b   1.000
_cell.length_c   1.000
_cell.angle_alpha   90.00
_cell.angle_beta   90.00
_cell.angle_gamma   90.00
#
_symmetry.space_group_name_H-M   'P 1'
#
loop_
_entity.id
_entity.type
_entity.pdbx_description
1 polymer ?
#
loop_
_entity_poly.entity_id
_entity_poly.type
_entity_poly.pdbx_seq_one_letter_code
_entity_poly.pdbx_strand_id
1 'polypeptide(L)'
;MSTSLRYRGHSAVNAGPYRSAIAFVPNLSREPVWLKAELLHPVRFREAMAALHEVVVGDFRFQKKDKTAYRAWLQREQEEEAALRKLAFADAKRELLTKKKDAPPPDLETKFRKAHRLYWNARVKWANELARHDPELFRHLVPCDPIVTVAPDVVFFEGFAKDESSYGCVFLDRNALG
;
A
#
# COMPACT_ATOMS: atom_id res chain seq x y z
N MET A 1 27.72 -17.73 -3.79
CA MET A 1 27.12 -16.46 -3.31
C MET A 1 26.79 -16.66 -1.84
N SER A 2 27.40 -15.89 -0.93
CA SER A 2 27.17 -15.99 0.51
C SER A 2 26.11 -14.97 0.92
N THR A 3 24.89 -15.40 1.24
CA THR A 3 23.80 -14.51 1.68
C THR A 3 23.84 -14.29 3.19
N SER A 4 23.99 -13.03 3.62
CA SER A 4 23.98 -12.64 5.03
C SER A 4 22.64 -11.98 5.37
N LEU A 5 21.93 -12.54 6.35
CA LEU A 5 20.62 -12.03 6.79
C LEU A 5 20.74 -11.53 8.24
N ARG A 6 20.16 -10.38 8.55
CA ARG A 6 20.06 -9.86 9.92
C ARG A 6 18.61 -9.52 10.21
N TYR A 7 18.03 -10.15 11.20
CA TYR A 7 16.67 -9.86 11.65
C TYR A 7 16.73 -9.35 13.09
N ARG A 8 15.80 -8.45 13.45
CA ARG A 8 15.66 -7.95 14.83
C ARG A 8 14.77 -8.82 15.72
N GLY A 9 14.61 -10.10 15.36
CA GLY A 9 13.67 -11.05 15.96
C GLY A 9 13.05 -11.97 14.91
N HIS A 10 11.95 -12.65 15.27
CA HIS A 10 11.23 -13.56 14.39
C HIS A 10 9.88 -12.97 13.97
N SER A 11 9.51 -13.14 12.69
CA SER A 11 8.14 -12.91 12.27
C SER A 11 7.23 -13.91 12.97
N ALA A 12 6.07 -13.44 13.44
CA ALA A 12 5.15 -14.28 14.20
C ALA A 12 3.72 -14.01 13.75
N VAL A 13 2.96 -15.09 13.62
CA VAL A 13 1.51 -15.05 13.50
C VAL A 13 0.96 -15.34 14.88
N ASN A 14 0.31 -14.35 15.48
CA ASN A 14 -0.43 -14.52 16.72
C ASN A 14 -1.90 -14.75 16.35
N ALA A 15 -2.23 -16.02 16.12
CA ALA A 15 -3.59 -16.46 15.83
C ALA A 15 -4.36 -16.58 17.14
N GLY A 16 -5.17 -15.57 17.45
CA GLY A 16 -6.14 -15.60 18.53
C GLY A 16 -7.53 -15.99 18.03
N PRO A 17 -8.42 -16.48 18.90
CA PRO A 17 -9.75 -16.97 18.51
C PRO A 17 -10.64 -15.92 17.81
N TYR A 18 -10.31 -14.63 17.91
CA TYR A 18 -11.09 -13.53 17.31
C TYR A 18 -10.24 -12.45 16.61
N ARG A 19 -8.91 -12.60 16.59
CA ARG A 19 -8.01 -11.76 15.77
C ARG A 19 -6.73 -12.52 15.46
N SER A 20 -6.30 -12.41 14.23
CA SER A 20 -4.96 -12.81 13.83
C SER A 20 -4.12 -11.56 13.66
N ALA A 21 -3.05 -11.44 14.44
CA ALA A 21 -2.07 -10.38 14.26
C ALA A 21 -0.82 -10.98 13.64
N ILE A 22 -0.35 -10.39 12.54
CA ILE A 22 0.90 -10.77 11.90
C ILE A 22 1.92 -9.70 12.23
N ALA A 23 3.02 -10.09 12.88
CA ALA A 23 4.17 -9.25 13.09
C ALA A 23 5.27 -9.68 12.12
N PHE A 24 5.72 -8.75 11.27
CA PHE A 24 6.83 -8.97 10.36
C PHE A 24 8.11 -8.37 10.94
N VAL A 25 9.18 -9.17 10.96
CA VAL A 25 10.53 -8.67 11.23
C VAL A 25 11.30 -8.69 9.92
N PRO A 26 11.52 -7.53 9.27
CA PRO A 26 12.19 -7.48 7.98
C PRO A 26 13.68 -7.77 8.11
N ASN A 27 14.30 -8.23 7.01
CA ASN A 27 15.75 -8.33 6.92
C ASN A 27 16.35 -6.91 6.94
N LEU A 28 17.18 -6.66 7.94
CA LEU A 28 17.93 -5.42 8.14
C LEU A 28 19.25 -5.39 7.36
N SER A 29 19.74 -6.54 6.90
CA SER A 29 20.87 -6.63 5.98
C SER A 29 20.44 -6.37 4.53
N ARG A 30 19.66 -5.31 4.30
CA ARG A 30 19.44 -4.82 2.94
C ARG A 30 20.58 -3.86 2.59
N GLU A 31 21.35 -4.20 1.58
CA GLU A 31 22.29 -3.25 1.00
C GLU A 31 21.52 -2.04 0.44
N PRO A 32 22.05 -0.81 0.56
CA PRO A 32 21.45 0.34 -0.08
C PRO A 32 21.40 0.11 -1.58
N VAL A 33 20.21 0.23 -2.17
CA VAL A 33 20.03 0.09 -3.62
C VAL A 33 19.68 1.45 -4.20
N TRP A 34 20.45 1.86 -5.21
CA TRP A 34 20.21 3.06 -6.00
C TRP A 34 20.51 2.80 -7.47
N LEU A 35 19.92 3.60 -8.34
CA LEU A 35 20.17 3.59 -9.77
C LEU A 35 20.41 5.03 -10.20
N LYS A 36 21.55 5.27 -10.84
CA LYS A 36 21.84 6.51 -11.58
C LYS A 36 22.46 6.09 -12.90
N ALA A 37 21.79 6.37 -13.99
CA ALA A 37 22.25 6.07 -15.33
C ALA A 37 21.53 6.97 -16.33
N GLU A 38 22.08 7.09 -17.54
CA GLU A 38 21.39 7.76 -18.66
C GLU A 38 20.59 6.74 -19.47
N LEU A 39 19.42 7.14 -19.98
CA LEU A 39 18.63 6.27 -20.84
C LEU A 39 19.18 6.34 -22.27
N LEU A 40 19.56 5.20 -22.86
CA LEU A 40 19.97 5.17 -24.27
C LEU A 40 18.82 5.50 -25.22
N HIS A 41 17.58 5.16 -24.82
CA HIS A 41 16.37 5.35 -25.62
C HIS A 41 15.25 6.04 -24.82
N PRO A 42 15.40 7.33 -24.48
CA PRO A 42 14.50 8.02 -23.56
C PRO A 42 13.07 8.13 -24.09
N VAL A 43 12.87 8.28 -25.40
CA VAL A 43 11.54 8.36 -26.01
C VAL A 43 10.81 7.02 -25.88
N ARG A 44 11.47 5.90 -26.17
CA ARG A 44 10.86 4.56 -26.03
C ARG A 44 10.49 4.27 -24.58
N PHE A 45 11.38 4.63 -23.65
CA PHE A 45 11.12 4.50 -22.23
C PHE A 45 9.91 5.35 -21.79
N ARG A 46 9.81 6.59 -22.27
CA ARG A 46 8.64 7.46 -22.01
C ARG A 46 7.34 6.82 -22.48
N GLU A 47 7.29 6.29 -23.70
CA GLU A 47 6.08 5.64 -24.23
C GLU A 47 5.70 4.40 -23.41
N ALA A 48 6.68 3.58 -23.01
CA ALA A 48 6.43 2.43 -22.14
C ALA A 48 5.89 2.84 -20.77
N MET A 49 6.46 3.88 -20.17
CA MET A 49 5.98 4.43 -18.89
C MET A 49 4.61 5.09 -19.01
N ALA A 50 4.30 5.73 -20.14
CA ALA A 50 2.97 6.26 -20.43
C ALA A 50 1.94 5.13 -20.58
N ALA A 51 2.28 4.03 -21.25
CA ALA A 51 1.41 2.86 -21.32
C ALA A 51 1.17 2.24 -19.93
N LEU A 52 2.21 2.15 -19.08
CA LEU A 52 2.05 1.73 -17.69
C LEU A 52 1.13 2.67 -16.90
N HIS A 53 1.25 3.99 -17.13
CA HIS A 53 0.37 4.98 -16.53
C HIS A 53 -1.10 4.73 -16.91
N GLU A 54 -1.40 4.47 -18.18
CA GLU A 54 -2.77 4.14 -18.62
C GLU A 54 -3.31 2.88 -17.95
N VAL A 55 -2.48 1.88 -17.66
CA VAL A 55 -2.89 0.69 -16.89
C VAL A 55 -3.18 1.03 -15.43
N VAL A 56 -2.34 1.86 -14.80
CA VAL A 56 -2.48 2.28 -13.39
C VAL A 56 -3.70 3.18 -13.20
N VAL A 57 -3.95 4.08 -14.14
CA VAL A 57 -5.18 4.87 -14.19
C VAL A 57 -6.34 3.91 -14.44
N GLY A 58 -6.29 3.09 -15.47
CA GLY A 58 -7.35 2.15 -15.80
C GLY A 58 -8.58 2.83 -16.41
N ASP A 59 -9.44 2.03 -17.04
CA ASP A 59 -10.69 2.51 -17.64
C ASP A 59 -11.76 2.73 -16.56
N PHE A 60 -11.79 3.93 -15.98
CA PHE A 60 -12.75 4.32 -14.94
C PHE A 60 -14.18 4.53 -15.45
N ARG A 61 -14.59 3.97 -16.59
CA ARG A 61 -16.01 3.90 -16.95
C ARG A 61 -16.74 3.05 -15.92
N PHE A 62 -17.24 3.72 -14.88
CA PHE A 62 -17.92 3.11 -13.75
C PHE A 62 -19.13 2.33 -14.25
N GLN A 63 -18.98 1.02 -14.36
CA GLN A 63 -20.12 0.13 -14.49
C GLN A 63 -20.61 -0.19 -13.09
N LYS A 64 -21.83 0.28 -12.78
CA LYS A 64 -22.49 0.00 -11.51
C LYS A 64 -22.73 -1.52 -11.42
N LYS A 65 -21.79 -2.24 -10.79
CA LYS A 65 -21.98 -3.66 -10.47
C LYS A 65 -23.28 -3.80 -9.69
N ASP A 66 -24.10 -4.78 -10.05
CA ASP A 66 -25.23 -5.15 -9.20
C ASP A 66 -24.68 -5.74 -7.90
N LYS A 67 -24.90 -5.01 -6.80
CA LYS A 67 -24.38 -5.34 -5.47
C LYS A 67 -25.47 -5.95 -4.58
N THR A 68 -26.63 -6.33 -5.12
CA THR A 68 -27.73 -6.93 -4.35
C THR A 68 -27.27 -8.18 -3.59
N ALA A 69 -26.64 -9.14 -4.30
CA ALA A 69 -26.11 -10.36 -3.70
C ALA A 69 -25.00 -10.09 -2.67
N TYR A 70 -24.07 -9.16 -2.97
CA TYR A 70 -22.98 -8.79 -2.06
C TYR A 70 -23.50 -8.13 -0.79
N ARG A 71 -24.50 -7.24 -0.89
CA ARG A 71 -25.12 -6.59 0.28
C ARG A 71 -25.84 -7.58 1.18
N ALA A 72 -26.55 -8.55 0.58
CA ALA A 72 -27.20 -9.63 1.32
C ALA A 72 -26.19 -10.56 2.01
N TRP A 73 -25.04 -10.83 1.38
CA TRP A 73 -23.93 -11.53 2.03
C TRP A 73 -23.32 -10.69 3.17
N LEU A 74 -23.04 -9.41 2.95
CA LEU A 74 -22.43 -8.53 3.94
C LEU A 74 -23.29 -8.35 5.18
N GLN A 75 -24.63 -8.28 5.03
CA GLN A 75 -25.55 -8.25 6.17
C GLN A 75 -25.48 -9.54 7.00
N ARG A 76 -25.46 -10.70 6.35
CA ARG A 76 -25.33 -12.00 7.04
C ARG A 76 -24.00 -12.11 7.79
N GLU A 77 -22.90 -11.73 7.16
CA GLU A 77 -21.58 -11.69 7.81
C GLU A 77 -21.55 -10.71 8.98
N GLN A 78 -22.16 -9.52 8.86
CA GLN A 78 -22.23 -8.57 9.98
C GLN A 78 -23.04 -9.09 11.16
N GLU A 79 -24.11 -9.84 10.90
CA GLU A 79 -24.92 -10.47 11.95
C GLU A 79 -24.14 -11.59 12.66
N GLU A 80 -23.45 -12.43 11.89
CA GLU A 80 -22.58 -13.50 12.41
C GLU A 80 -21.39 -12.95 13.19
N GLU A 81 -20.66 -11.97 12.65
CA GLU A 81 -19.53 -11.33 13.30
C GLU A 81 -19.98 -10.55 14.55
N ALA A 82 -21.16 -9.92 14.54
CA ALA A 82 -21.71 -9.26 15.73
C ALA A 82 -22.07 -10.27 16.83
N ALA A 83 -22.60 -11.44 16.47
CA ALA A 83 -22.88 -12.52 17.42
C ALA A 83 -21.58 -13.09 18.03
N LEU A 84 -20.58 -13.35 17.18
CA LEU A 84 -19.26 -13.82 17.60
C LEU A 84 -18.51 -12.78 18.44
N ARG A 85 -18.54 -11.49 18.06
CA ARG A 85 -17.96 -10.39 18.85
C ARG A 85 -18.63 -10.30 20.21
N LYS A 86 -19.96 -10.38 20.31
CA LYS A 86 -20.65 -10.35 21.61
C LYS A 86 -20.16 -11.44 22.56
N LEU A 87 -19.85 -12.63 22.05
CA LEU A 87 -19.33 -13.76 22.83
C LEU A 87 -17.84 -13.59 23.19
N ALA A 88 -17.05 -13.03 22.28
CA ALA A 88 -15.60 -12.88 22.38
C ALA A 88 -15.09 -11.74 23.27
N PHE A 89 -15.81 -10.61 23.25
CA PHE A 89 -15.24 -9.31 23.62
C PHE A 89 -15.09 -9.13 25.13
N ALA A 90 -15.88 -9.85 25.93
CA ALA A 90 -15.86 -9.72 27.39
C ALA A 90 -14.55 -10.24 28.01
N ASP A 91 -14.06 -11.38 27.54
CA ASP A 91 -12.88 -12.05 28.10
C ASP A 91 -11.56 -11.49 27.54
N ALA A 92 -11.51 -11.22 26.23
CA ALA A 92 -10.34 -10.63 25.59
C ALA A 92 -10.05 -9.19 26.07
N LYS A 93 -11.08 -8.40 26.41
CA LYS A 93 -10.94 -7.04 26.94
C LYS A 93 -10.34 -7.04 28.35
N ARG A 94 -10.67 -8.03 29.19
CA ARG A 94 -10.07 -8.21 30.53
C ARG A 94 -8.60 -8.57 30.47
N GLU A 95 -8.19 -9.46 29.57
CA GLU A 95 -6.78 -9.87 29.41
C GLU A 95 -5.89 -8.81 28.73
N LEU A 96 -6.45 -7.96 27.88
CA LEU A 96 -5.71 -6.86 27.24
C LEU A 96 -5.39 -5.72 28.20
N LEU A 97 -6.23 -5.51 29.22
CA LEU A 97 -6.01 -4.49 30.25
C LEU A 97 -4.88 -4.86 31.23
N THR A 98 -4.54 -6.14 31.34
CA THR A 98 -3.50 -6.63 32.28
C THR A 98 -2.10 -6.71 31.66
N LYS A 99 -1.97 -6.78 30.33
CA LYS A 99 -0.67 -6.83 29.64
C LYS A 99 -0.15 -5.44 29.31
N LYS A 100 0.68 -4.87 30.21
CA LYS A 100 1.51 -3.70 29.89
C LYS A 100 2.61 -4.10 28.90
N LYS A 101 2.47 -3.65 27.65
CA LYS A 101 3.62 -3.49 26.74
C LYS A 101 4.34 -2.19 27.10
N ASP A 102 5.64 -2.13 26.81
CA ASP A 102 6.43 -0.91 26.96
C ASP A 102 5.69 0.27 26.31
N ALA A 103 5.50 1.33 27.09
CA ALA A 103 4.72 2.46 26.64
C ALA A 103 5.49 3.15 25.50
N PRO A 104 4.84 3.44 24.36
CA PRO A 104 5.42 4.36 23.39
C PRO A 104 5.68 5.71 24.07
N PRO A 105 6.59 6.54 23.53
CA PRO A 105 6.84 7.88 24.06
C PRO A 105 5.50 8.61 24.30
N PRO A 106 5.30 9.27 25.46
CA PRO A 106 4.01 9.83 25.86
C PRO A 106 3.40 10.81 24.85
N ASP A 107 4.25 11.39 24.02
CA ASP A 107 3.93 12.39 23.02
C ASP A 107 3.88 11.85 21.59
N LEU A 108 4.18 10.55 21.37
CA LEU A 108 4.24 9.95 20.04
C LEU A 108 2.90 10.08 19.30
N GLU A 109 1.80 9.73 19.95
CA GLU A 109 0.46 9.79 19.35
C GLU A 109 0.08 11.24 19.01
N THR A 110 0.38 12.17 19.90
CA THR A 110 0.09 13.60 19.72
C THR A 110 0.91 14.19 18.57
N LYS A 111 2.21 13.86 18.51
CA LYS A 111 3.12 14.27 17.43
C LYS A 111 2.72 13.64 16.09
N PHE A 112 2.43 12.34 16.07
CA PHE A 112 1.95 11.62 14.90
C PHE A 112 0.65 12.24 14.38
N ARG A 113 -0.37 12.41 15.22
CA ARG A 113 -1.65 13.02 14.83
C ARG A 113 -1.47 14.44 14.30
N LYS A 114 -0.60 15.24 14.92
CA LYS A 114 -0.32 16.60 14.47
C LYS A 114 0.33 16.61 13.08
N ALA A 115 1.40 15.84 12.88
CA ALA A 115 2.11 15.75 11.60
C ALA A 115 1.23 15.14 10.50
N HIS A 116 0.54 14.04 10.82
CA HIS A 116 -0.36 13.36 9.90
C HIS A 116 -1.52 14.28 9.48
N ARG A 117 -2.12 15.01 10.42
CA ARG A 117 -3.21 15.95 10.12
C ARG A 117 -2.73 17.10 9.24
N LEU A 118 -1.54 17.66 9.50
CA LEU A 118 -0.98 18.74 8.69
C LEU A 118 -0.81 18.30 7.23
N TYR A 119 -0.12 17.17 7.01
CA TYR A 119 0.10 16.61 5.69
C TYR A 119 -1.22 16.23 5.01
N TRP A 120 -2.08 15.46 5.70
CA TRP A 120 -3.29 14.93 5.10
C TRP A 120 -4.29 16.03 4.77
N ASN A 121 -4.44 17.04 5.63
CA ASN A 121 -5.30 18.19 5.33
C ASN A 121 -4.79 18.99 4.12
N ALA A 122 -3.48 19.23 4.03
CA ALA A 122 -2.90 19.95 2.89
C ALA A 122 -3.07 19.16 1.59
N ARG A 123 -2.78 17.85 1.63
CA ARG A 123 -2.96 16.94 0.49
C ARG A 123 -4.41 16.88 0.04
N VAL A 124 -5.36 16.70 0.96
CA VAL A 124 -6.79 16.63 0.65
C VAL A 124 -7.30 17.98 0.13
N LYS A 125 -6.87 19.10 0.70
CA LYS A 125 -7.26 20.43 0.23
C LYS A 125 -6.78 20.64 -1.22
N TRP A 126 -5.52 20.35 -1.50
CA TRP A 126 -4.96 20.46 -2.85
C TRP A 126 -5.64 19.51 -3.83
N ALA A 127 -5.82 18.24 -3.45
CA ALA A 127 -6.52 17.24 -4.25
C ALA A 127 -7.96 17.66 -4.58
N ASN A 128 -8.70 18.20 -3.61
CA ASN A 128 -10.07 18.68 -3.81
C ASN A 128 -10.13 19.90 -4.73
N GLU A 129 -9.17 20.82 -4.61
CA GLU A 129 -9.07 21.98 -5.48
C GLU A 129 -8.80 21.54 -6.93
N LEU A 130 -7.81 20.68 -7.11
CA LEU A 130 -7.44 20.13 -8.40
C LEU A 130 -8.61 19.35 -9.02
N ALA A 131 -9.29 18.50 -8.25
CA ALA A 131 -10.45 17.74 -8.74
C ALA A 131 -11.64 18.61 -9.13
N ARG A 132 -11.82 19.79 -8.52
CA ARG A 132 -12.91 20.73 -8.85
C ARG A 132 -12.61 21.55 -10.10
N HIS A 133 -11.37 22.01 -10.23
CA HIS A 133 -10.98 22.94 -11.30
C HIS A 133 -10.49 22.24 -12.55
N ASP A 134 -9.86 21.07 -12.40
CA ASP A 134 -9.36 20.26 -13.51
C ASP A 134 -9.47 18.76 -13.18
N PRO A 135 -10.69 18.18 -13.34
CA PRO A 135 -10.93 16.77 -13.06
C PRO A 135 -10.07 15.82 -13.91
N GLU A 136 -9.65 16.27 -15.09
CA GLU A 136 -8.81 15.50 -16.00
C GLU A 136 -7.37 15.49 -15.49
N LEU A 137 -6.78 16.66 -15.19
CA LEU A 137 -5.46 16.75 -14.59
C LEU A 137 -5.39 16.08 -13.21
N PHE A 138 -6.43 16.19 -12.40
CA PHE A 138 -6.54 15.46 -11.13
C PHE A 138 -6.41 13.95 -11.35
N ARG A 139 -7.00 13.42 -12.41
CA ARG A 139 -6.95 11.98 -12.71
C ARG A 139 -5.56 11.54 -13.18
N HIS A 140 -4.88 12.36 -13.98
CA HIS A 140 -3.50 12.12 -14.40
C HIS A 140 -2.49 12.27 -13.24
N LEU A 141 -2.76 13.18 -12.29
CA LEU A 141 -1.90 13.43 -11.12
C LEU A 141 -2.22 12.56 -9.90
N VAL A 142 -3.16 11.61 -10.02
CA VAL A 142 -3.39 10.56 -9.02
C VAL A 142 -2.84 9.22 -9.53
N PRO A 143 -1.52 9.09 -9.81
CA PRO A 143 -0.90 7.78 -9.89
C PRO A 143 -0.54 7.29 -8.49
N CYS A 144 -0.65 5.99 -8.27
CA CYS A 144 0.29 5.33 -7.39
C CYS A 144 1.66 5.41 -8.08
N ASP A 145 2.68 5.92 -7.39
CA ASP A 145 4.05 5.79 -7.88
C ASP A 145 4.32 4.30 -8.11
N PRO A 146 4.82 3.89 -9.28
CA PRO A 146 5.12 2.49 -9.51
C PRO A 146 6.12 2.00 -8.46
N ILE A 147 5.97 0.76 -8.04
CA ILE A 147 7.00 0.07 -7.27
C ILE A 147 8.21 -0.06 -8.20
N VAL A 148 9.34 0.49 -7.78
CA VAL A 148 10.60 0.42 -8.52
C VAL A 148 11.48 -0.65 -7.88
N THR A 149 11.81 -1.68 -8.66
CA THR A 149 12.72 -2.75 -8.25
C THR A 149 14.01 -2.63 -9.06
N VAL A 150 15.14 -2.46 -8.38
CA VAL A 150 16.45 -2.36 -9.02
C VAL A 150 17.22 -3.65 -8.73
N ALA A 151 17.33 -4.51 -9.74
CA ALA A 151 18.11 -5.75 -9.68
C ALA A 151 19.44 -5.57 -10.44
N PRO A 152 20.44 -6.46 -10.25
CA PRO A 152 21.75 -6.36 -10.92
C PRO A 152 21.71 -6.45 -12.45
N ASP A 153 20.64 -6.98 -13.03
CA ASP A 153 20.45 -7.28 -14.44
C ASP A 153 19.33 -6.43 -15.09
N VAL A 154 18.30 -6.08 -14.30
CA VAL A 154 17.12 -5.38 -14.82
C VAL A 154 16.54 -4.42 -13.77
N VAL A 155 15.83 -3.40 -14.25
CA VAL A 155 15.05 -2.49 -13.42
C VAL A 155 13.58 -2.62 -13.79
N PHE A 156 12.72 -2.87 -12.80
CA PHE A 156 11.29 -3.00 -13.00
C PHE A 156 10.56 -1.77 -12.48
N PHE A 157 9.51 -1.38 -13.20
CA PHE A 157 8.50 -0.41 -12.76
C PHE A 157 7.15 -1.11 -12.78
N GLU A 158 6.56 -1.30 -11.60
CA GLU A 158 5.37 -2.12 -11.42
C GLU A 158 4.23 -1.29 -10.82
N GLY A 159 3.02 -1.45 -11.33
CA GLY A 159 1.86 -0.71 -10.83
C GLY A 159 0.59 -1.51 -10.96
N PHE A 160 -0.29 -1.37 -9.98
CA PHE A 160 -1.67 -1.85 -10.07
C PHE A 160 -2.57 -0.69 -10.51
N ALA A 161 -3.64 -1.04 -11.21
CA ALA A 161 -4.76 -0.13 -11.42
C ALA A 161 -5.28 0.37 -10.07
N LYS A 162 -5.86 1.58 -10.04
CA LYS A 162 -6.44 2.15 -8.81
C LYS A 162 -7.53 1.28 -8.18
N ASP A 163 -8.24 0.50 -8.98
CA ASP A 163 -9.24 -0.47 -8.51
C ASP A 163 -8.66 -1.88 -8.29
N GLU A 164 -7.33 -2.01 -8.40
CA GLU A 164 -6.53 -3.23 -8.25
C GLU A 164 -6.93 -4.35 -9.22
N SER A 165 -7.68 -4.03 -10.29
CA SER A 165 -8.17 -5.02 -11.25
C SER A 165 -7.13 -5.46 -12.28
N SER A 166 -6.11 -4.64 -12.49
CA SER A 166 -5.10 -4.81 -13.53
C SER A 166 -3.71 -4.54 -12.96
N TYR A 167 -2.70 -5.20 -13.53
CA TYR A 167 -1.30 -5.06 -13.17
C TYR A 167 -0.49 -4.79 -14.44
N GLY A 168 0.42 -3.81 -14.36
CA GLY A 168 1.37 -3.51 -15.41
C GLY A 168 2.80 -3.57 -14.88
N CYS A 169 3.72 -4.01 -15.73
CA CYS A 169 5.14 -4.04 -15.45
C CYS A 169 5.94 -3.60 -16.67
N VAL A 170 6.81 -2.60 -16.48
CA VAL A 170 7.80 -2.17 -17.48
C VAL A 170 9.17 -2.67 -17.06
N PHE A 171 9.81 -3.40 -17.97
CA PHE A 171 11.14 -3.95 -17.81
C PHE A 171 12.14 -3.04 -18.51
N LEU A 172 13.15 -2.58 -17.78
CA LEU A 172 14.26 -1.80 -18.30
C LEU A 172 15.55 -2.62 -18.16
N ASP A 173 15.99 -3.18 -19.29
CA ASP A 173 17.28 -3.87 -19.41
C ASP A 173 18.42 -2.90 -19.07
N ARG A 174 19.39 -3.34 -18.26
CA ARG A 174 20.56 -2.51 -17.95
C ARG A 174 21.44 -2.21 -19.15
N ASN A 175 21.39 -3.02 -20.20
CA ASN A 175 22.05 -2.72 -21.47
C ASN A 175 21.41 -1.52 -22.20
N ALA A 176 20.20 -1.10 -21.80
CA ALA A 176 19.54 0.10 -22.31
C ALA A 176 19.92 1.37 -21.51
N LEU A 177 20.86 1.25 -20.57
CA LEU A 177 21.40 2.33 -19.75
C LEU A 177 22.84 2.68 -20.18
N GLY A 178 23.16 3.96 -20.21
CA GLY A 178 24.48 4.53 -20.49
C GLY A 178 25.18 5.06 -19.25
#